data_AF-A0AAD4MK24-F1
#
_entry.id   AF-A0AAD4MK24-F1
#
_cell.length_a   1.000
_cell.length_b   1.000
_cell.length_c   1.000
_cell.angle_alpha   90.00
_cell.angle_beta   90.00
_cell.angle_gamma   90.00
#
_symmetry.space_group_name_H-M   'P 1'
#
loop_
_entity.id
_entity.type
_entity.pdbx_description
1 polymer ?
#
loop_
_entity_poly.entity_id
_entity_poly.type
_entity_poly.pdbx_seq_one_letter_code
_entity_poly.pdbx_strand_id
1 'polypeptide(L)'
;MVLVVGQVPYKDSNKYKYRIIAAVRMNFVGSRALAIYARQILCPRAQTPTGAFAFGTLSVKKRSPKNEKPGREPPKMMTHAEKSYQSPDPNLVASVRKQILMHASEESRTLVQEIVRLYEERGKTFVLPLADKKAMNLIACSFHNLLQIGLKRDFLIDSCLKWEELFCAMTKQGTEFMKILPIIAETTKWTFEDTMAFMADHIEDLLEVAPVSIEERLRVFRDRGIEPGEEMVRLIRKCPEILYESDPRTMDQTLTDMTGFFSAKQIRRICHKAPFATLMSPSDLKSRCEYIHGHMGFEPEDFVDSSGWALLDLKEIMIRHDLLRKTGKYTTPDEKRPQYKMENPKMDRILDTDDAEFATKVVGISYEELLTFRELCEQVEANSDKEKPYVRINAKKRKAFERQERPMPIKVPGSMEEFDAHHSRAE
;
A
#
# COMPACT_ATOMS: atom_id res chain seq x y z
N MET A 1 11.42 14.99 -16.83
CA MET A 1 12.26 14.67 -18.01
C MET A 1 13.50 13.96 -17.49
N VAL A 2 13.58 12.64 -17.65
CA VAL A 2 14.76 11.86 -17.25
C VAL A 2 15.50 11.50 -18.54
N LEU A 3 16.74 11.94 -18.66
CA LEU A 3 17.63 11.59 -19.77
C LEU A 3 18.39 10.33 -19.37
N VAL A 4 18.08 9.19 -20.01
CA VAL A 4 18.88 7.97 -19.87
C VAL A 4 19.97 8.01 -20.93
N VAL A 5 21.22 8.22 -20.51
CA VAL A 5 22.39 8.18 -21.40
C VAL A 5 23.10 6.85 -21.17
N GLY A 6 22.98 5.93 -22.13
CA GLY A 6 23.73 4.67 -22.12
C GLY A 6 25.17 4.87 -22.62
N GLN A 7 26.16 4.33 -21.90
CA GLN A 7 27.53 4.19 -22.39
C GLN A 7 27.70 2.82 -23.06
N VAL A 8 28.20 2.79 -24.30
CA VAL A 8 28.68 1.56 -24.95
C VAL A 8 30.19 1.68 -25.09
N PRO A 9 31.00 0.79 -24.48
CA PRO A 9 32.44 0.79 -24.67
C PRO A 9 32.77 0.23 -26.06
N TYR A 10 33.43 1.03 -26.90
CA TYR A 10 34.10 0.53 -28.10
C TYR A 10 35.51 0.11 -27.72
N LYS A 11 35.88 -1.15 -27.98
CA LYS A 11 37.28 -1.60 -27.90
C LYS A 11 38.03 -0.95 -29.05
N ASP A 12 38.88 -0.01 -28.70
CA ASP A 12 40.01 0.56 -29.43
C ASP A 12 39.92 2.07 -29.57
N SER A 13 40.96 2.72 -29.05
CA SER A 13 41.23 4.16 -28.96
C SER A 13 40.64 4.88 -27.73
N ASN A 14 41.55 5.56 -27.02
CA ASN A 14 41.40 6.25 -25.73
C ASN A 14 40.54 7.53 -25.79
N LYS A 15 39.41 7.52 -26.49
CA LYS A 15 38.49 8.67 -26.60
C LYS A 15 37.03 8.23 -26.45
N TYR A 16 36.43 8.52 -25.29
CA TYR A 16 34.99 8.35 -25.08
C TYR A 16 34.23 9.43 -25.87
N LYS A 17 33.41 9.03 -26.85
CA LYS A 17 32.36 9.87 -27.42
C LYS A 17 31.00 9.34 -26.98
N TYR A 18 30.21 10.21 -26.34
CA TYR A 18 28.84 9.92 -25.93
C TYR A 18 27.92 9.93 -27.15
N ARG A 19 27.07 8.92 -27.31
CA ARG A 19 26.00 8.90 -28.32
C ARG A 19 24.67 8.89 -27.58
N ILE A 20 23.84 9.90 -27.80
CA ILE A 20 22.49 10.00 -27.20
C ILE A 20 21.61 8.99 -27.94
N ILE A 21 21.12 7.97 -27.23
CA ILE A 21 20.18 6.98 -27.76
C ILE A 21 18.83 7.28 -27.09
N ALA A 22 17.98 7.99 -27.83
CA ALA A 22 16.58 8.34 -27.54
C ALA A 22 16.28 9.25 -26.33
N ALA A 23 15.45 10.26 -26.56
CA ALA A 23 14.84 11.09 -25.54
C ALA A 23 13.34 10.78 -25.48
N VAL A 24 12.88 10.15 -24.39
CA VAL A 24 11.46 9.89 -24.16
C VAL A 24 10.92 10.91 -23.15
N ARG A 25 9.92 11.69 -23.57
CA ARG A 25 9.27 12.71 -22.73
C ARG A 25 8.03 12.10 -22.09
N MET A 26 8.17 11.58 -20.87
CA MET A 26 7.03 11.14 -20.05
C MET A 26 6.61 12.23 -19.06
N ASN A 27 5.34 12.60 -19.09
CA ASN A 27 4.68 13.44 -18.09
C ASN A 27 3.95 12.49 -17.12
N PHE A 28 4.48 12.29 -15.91
CA PHE A 28 3.77 11.58 -14.84
C PHE A 28 3.86 12.35 -13.53
N VAL A 29 2.71 12.44 -12.86
CA VAL A 29 2.53 12.90 -11.49
C VAL A 29 2.51 11.64 -10.62
N GLY A 30 3.42 11.53 -9.64
CA GLY A 30 3.51 10.39 -8.73
C GLY A 30 4.84 9.63 -8.83
N SER A 31 5.91 10.21 -8.31
CA SER A 31 7.29 9.77 -8.52
C SER A 31 7.85 8.74 -7.50
N ARG A 32 7.03 8.16 -6.61
CA ARG A 32 7.49 7.16 -5.60
C ARG A 32 7.10 5.71 -5.92
N ALA A 33 5.92 5.45 -6.48
CA ALA A 33 5.47 4.10 -6.83
C ALA A 33 6.36 3.37 -7.87
N LEU A 34 7.01 4.12 -8.78
CA LEU A 34 7.89 3.56 -9.81
C LEU A 34 9.27 3.16 -9.27
N ALA A 35 9.73 3.77 -8.16
CA ALA A 35 11.01 3.42 -7.54
C ALA A 35 10.98 2.03 -6.88
N ILE A 36 9.79 1.61 -6.43
CA ILE A 36 9.55 0.30 -5.83
C ILE A 36 9.48 -0.78 -6.92
N TYR A 37 8.77 -0.51 -8.03
CA TYR A 37 8.67 -1.45 -9.15
C TYR A 37 10.01 -1.64 -9.90
N ALA A 38 10.82 -0.58 -10.03
CA ALA A 38 12.14 -0.65 -10.67
C ALA A 38 13.20 -1.37 -9.81
N ARG A 39 13.09 -1.32 -8.47
CA ARG A 39 14.00 -2.04 -7.55
C ARG A 39 13.85 -3.57 -7.64
N GLN A 40 12.69 -4.07 -8.03
CA GLN A 40 12.42 -5.51 -8.10
C GLN A 40 12.94 -6.20 -9.38
N ILE A 41 13.27 -5.47 -10.45
CA ILE A 41 13.57 -6.09 -11.75
C ILE A 41 14.97 -5.77 -12.29
N LEU A 42 15.62 -4.66 -11.90
CA LEU A 42 16.91 -4.27 -12.49
C LEU A 42 17.92 -3.73 -11.47
N CYS A 43 18.89 -4.54 -11.05
CA CYS A 43 20.14 -4.03 -10.48
C CYS A 43 21.34 -4.96 -10.74
N PRO A 44 22.36 -4.43 -11.43
CA PRO A 44 23.72 -4.52 -10.92
C PRO A 44 24.25 -3.13 -10.56
N ARG A 45 24.87 -3.07 -9.37
CA ARG A 45 25.57 -1.96 -8.71
C ARG A 45 26.23 -0.94 -9.65
N ALA A 46 25.97 0.35 -9.40
CA ALA A 46 26.87 1.45 -9.75
C ALA A 46 26.93 2.49 -8.61
N GLN A 47 28.14 2.97 -8.34
CA GLN A 47 28.52 3.90 -7.28
C GLN A 47 28.22 5.35 -7.69
N THR A 48 27.79 6.19 -6.75
CA THR A 48 27.69 7.65 -6.92
C THR A 48 28.80 8.38 -6.15
N PRO A 49 29.23 9.57 -6.64
CA PRO A 49 30.31 10.35 -6.03
C PRO A 49 29.80 11.28 -4.92
N THR A 50 30.67 11.52 -3.96
CA THR A 50 30.53 12.32 -2.74
C THR A 50 30.56 13.83 -3.00
N GLY A 51 29.70 14.57 -2.29
CA GLY A 51 29.74 16.02 -2.09
C GLY A 51 29.06 16.37 -0.75
N ALA A 52 29.80 17.03 0.15
CA ALA A 52 29.60 17.10 1.59
C ALA A 52 28.35 17.85 2.11
N PHE A 53 27.76 17.35 3.20
CA PHE A 53 27.56 18.07 4.48
C PHE A 53 27.51 17.05 5.63
N ALA A 54 28.18 17.35 6.75
CA ALA A 54 28.61 16.39 7.76
C ALA A 54 27.54 16.07 8.82
N PHE A 55 27.14 14.79 8.90
CA PHE A 55 26.83 14.06 10.14
C PHE A 55 27.05 12.55 9.87
N GLY A 56 27.91 11.91 10.68
CA GLY A 56 28.12 10.45 10.80
C GLY A 56 28.18 9.62 9.50
N THR A 57 29.36 9.49 8.88
CA THR A 57 29.56 8.61 7.71
C THR A 57 29.88 7.17 8.10
N LEU A 58 29.10 6.21 7.59
CA LEU A 58 29.47 4.80 7.49
C LEU A 58 30.64 4.61 6.50
N SER A 59 31.64 3.81 6.86
CA SER A 59 32.71 3.36 5.96
C SER A 59 32.71 1.83 5.87
N VAL A 60 32.15 1.29 4.77
CA VAL A 60 32.16 -0.16 4.49
C VAL A 60 33.38 -0.49 3.61
N LYS A 61 34.42 -1.08 4.21
CA LYS A 61 35.51 -1.72 3.45
C LYS A 61 35.11 -3.15 3.07
N LYS A 62 34.84 -3.40 1.79
CA LYS A 62 34.65 -4.76 1.26
C LYS A 62 36.00 -5.48 1.17
N ARG A 63 36.11 -6.66 1.79
CA ARG A 63 37.08 -7.70 1.42
C ARG A 63 36.39 -8.74 0.54
N SER A 64 37.13 -9.25 -0.45
CA SER A 64 36.67 -10.19 -1.49
C SER A 64 36.25 -11.57 -0.94
N PRO A 65 35.36 -12.30 -1.63
CA PRO A 65 34.70 -13.49 -1.08
C PRO A 65 35.51 -14.77 -1.25
N LYS A 66 35.46 -15.65 -0.25
CA LYS A 66 35.84 -17.06 -0.38
C LYS A 66 34.58 -17.92 -0.31
N ASN A 67 34.44 -18.79 -1.31
CA ASN A 67 33.56 -19.95 -1.50
C ASN A 67 32.62 -20.36 -0.36
N GLU A 68 31.30 -20.32 -0.62
CA GLU A 68 30.33 -21.23 -0.01
C GLU A 68 29.35 -21.78 -1.07
N LYS A 69 29.00 -23.06 -0.91
CA LYS A 69 28.23 -23.92 -1.83
C LYS A 69 26.72 -23.63 -1.78
N PRO A 70 25.93 -24.02 -2.81
CA PRO A 70 24.51 -23.70 -2.90
C PRO A 70 23.63 -24.75 -2.22
N GLY A 71 22.51 -24.31 -1.65
CA GLY A 71 21.35 -25.16 -1.38
C GLY A 71 20.76 -24.99 0.02
N ARG A 72 19.69 -24.20 0.13
CA ARG A 72 18.51 -24.46 0.96
C ARG A 72 17.38 -23.54 0.53
N GLU A 73 16.25 -24.15 0.17
CA GLU A 73 14.98 -23.47 -0.14
C GLU A 73 14.54 -22.59 1.04
N PRO A 74 13.80 -21.49 0.78
CA PRO A 74 13.27 -20.65 1.85
C PRO A 74 12.25 -21.44 2.69
N PRO A 75 12.33 -21.41 4.04
CA PRO A 75 11.33 -22.05 4.86
C PRO A 75 10.00 -21.31 4.72
N LYS A 76 8.94 -22.07 4.43
CA LYS A 76 7.55 -21.63 4.58
C LYS A 76 7.36 -21.06 5.99
N MET A 77 6.92 -19.82 6.11
CA MET A 77 6.52 -19.25 7.41
C MET A 77 5.38 -20.10 7.96
N MET A 78 5.66 -20.84 9.02
CA MET A 78 4.67 -21.58 9.77
C MET A 78 3.65 -20.59 10.33
N THR A 79 2.38 -20.86 10.03
CA THR A 79 1.25 -20.34 10.78
C THR A 79 1.36 -20.83 12.23
N HIS A 80 1.89 -19.99 13.11
CA HIS A 80 1.75 -20.19 14.56
C HIS A 80 0.29 -19.91 14.93
N ALA A 81 -0.54 -20.94 14.73
CA ALA A 81 -1.86 -21.02 15.35
C ALA A 81 -1.68 -21.14 16.88
N GLU A 82 -2.54 -20.45 17.62
CA GLU A 82 -2.82 -20.66 19.04
C GLU A 82 -1.74 -20.22 20.05
N LYS A 83 -1.34 -18.94 20.01
CA LYS A 83 -1.10 -18.21 21.25
C LYS A 83 -2.36 -17.40 21.57
N SER A 84 -2.90 -17.60 22.77
CA SER A 84 -3.91 -16.74 23.38
C SER A 84 -3.54 -15.27 23.15
N TYR A 85 -4.33 -14.57 22.33
CA TYR A 85 -4.12 -13.15 22.00
C TYR A 85 -4.38 -12.30 23.25
N GLN A 86 -3.34 -12.05 24.03
CA GLN A 86 -3.40 -10.98 25.02
C GLN A 86 -2.97 -9.68 24.34
N SER A 87 -3.95 -8.84 23.99
CA SER A 87 -3.73 -7.45 23.62
C SER A 87 -2.81 -6.78 24.65
N PRO A 88 -1.93 -5.85 24.24
CA PRO A 88 -1.12 -5.09 25.19
C PRO A 88 -2.01 -4.41 26.24
N ASP A 89 -1.58 -4.47 27.50
CA ASP A 89 -2.30 -3.89 28.64
C ASP A 89 -2.51 -2.38 28.42
N PRO A 90 -3.76 -1.87 28.46
CA PRO A 90 -4.06 -0.44 28.32
C PRO A 90 -3.25 0.46 29.26
N ASN A 91 -2.92 0.00 30.47
CA ASN A 91 -2.12 0.76 31.43
C ASN A 91 -0.66 0.86 31.00
N LEU A 92 -0.12 -0.21 30.41
CA LEU A 92 1.23 -0.26 29.88
C LEU A 92 1.37 0.71 28.71
N VAL A 93 0.43 0.69 27.78
CA VAL A 93 0.33 1.61 26.65
C VAL A 93 0.28 3.07 27.10
N ALA A 94 -0.59 3.40 28.07
CA ALA A 94 -0.67 4.74 28.64
C ALA A 94 0.63 5.16 29.34
N SER A 95 1.33 4.20 29.97
CA SER A 95 2.66 4.41 30.54
C SER A 95 3.68 4.77 29.45
N VAL A 96 3.70 4.08 28.30
CA VAL A 96 4.60 4.38 27.17
C VAL A 96 4.41 5.82 26.67
N ARG A 97 3.16 6.25 26.46
CA ARG A 97 2.85 7.63 26.02
C ARG A 97 3.32 8.68 27.03
N LYS A 98 3.38 8.33 28.31
CA LYS A 98 3.77 9.22 29.43
C LYS A 98 5.26 9.16 29.78
N GLN A 99 5.97 8.08 29.40
CA GLN A 99 7.35 7.76 29.82
C GLN A 99 8.46 8.24 28.85
N ILE A 100 8.20 9.19 27.95
CA ILE A 100 9.22 9.69 27.00
C ILE A 100 10.40 10.42 27.71
N LEU A 101 10.37 10.60 29.04
CA LEU A 101 11.39 11.31 29.83
C LEU A 101 11.90 10.50 31.04
N MET A 102 12.46 9.31 30.82
CA MET A 102 13.26 8.62 31.85
C MET A 102 14.74 8.55 31.47
N HIS A 103 15.61 8.64 32.47
CA HIS A 103 17.04 8.41 32.31
C HIS A 103 17.30 6.94 31.95
N ALA A 104 18.05 6.68 30.88
CA ALA A 104 18.41 5.32 30.48
C ALA A 104 19.10 4.57 31.63
N SER A 105 18.63 3.35 31.93
CA SER A 105 19.28 2.48 32.91
C SER A 105 20.63 1.96 32.39
N GLU A 106 21.49 1.56 33.32
CA GLU A 106 22.77 0.92 32.99
C GLU A 106 22.58 -0.35 32.15
N GLU A 107 21.55 -1.14 32.46
CA GLU A 107 21.15 -2.33 31.71
C GLU A 107 20.85 -2.03 30.23
N SER A 108 20.21 -0.91 29.93
CA SER A 108 19.90 -0.53 28.54
C SER A 108 21.14 -0.07 27.78
N ARG A 109 22.11 0.54 28.47
CA ARG A 109 23.41 0.88 27.87
C ARG A 109 24.22 -0.37 27.57
N THR A 110 24.25 -1.34 28.47
CA THR A 110 24.96 -2.61 28.25
C THR A 110 24.33 -3.41 27.11
N LEU A 111 22.99 -3.40 26.99
CA LEU A 111 22.28 -4.01 25.87
C LEU A 111 22.71 -3.43 24.51
N VAL A 112 22.76 -2.10 24.37
CA VAL A 112 23.18 -1.46 23.12
C VAL A 112 24.64 -1.80 22.78
N GLN A 113 25.53 -1.80 23.78
CA GLN A 113 26.93 -2.18 23.59
C GLN A 113 27.09 -3.66 23.20
N GLU A 114 26.29 -4.55 23.79
CA GLU A 114 26.26 -5.97 23.46
C GLU A 114 25.82 -6.20 22.01
N ILE A 115 24.76 -5.53 21.55
CA ILE A 115 24.32 -5.61 20.15
C ILE A 115 25.44 -5.16 19.20
N VAL A 116 26.13 -4.06 19.50
CA VAL A 116 27.25 -3.59 18.68
C VAL A 116 28.41 -4.57 18.66
N ARG A 117 28.77 -5.15 19.81
CA ARG A 117 29.79 -6.20 19.87
C ARG A 117 29.41 -7.41 19.02
N LEU A 118 28.15 -7.84 19.06
CA LEU A 118 27.66 -8.97 18.25
C LEU A 118 27.69 -8.65 16.75
N TYR A 119 27.52 -7.38 16.35
CA TYR A 119 27.77 -6.97 14.96
C TYR A 119 29.25 -7.03 14.58
N GLU A 120 30.14 -6.62 15.46
CA GLU A 120 31.60 -6.67 15.24
C GLU A 120 32.08 -8.11 15.05
N GLU A 121 31.55 -9.05 15.84
CA GLU A 121 31.79 -10.49 15.70
C GLU A 121 31.31 -11.02 14.32
N ARG A 122 30.28 -10.39 13.73
CA ARG A 122 29.79 -10.67 12.37
C ARG A 122 30.51 -9.86 11.27
N GLY A 123 31.57 -9.13 11.61
CA GLY A 123 32.36 -8.34 10.66
C GLY A 123 31.72 -7.02 10.24
N LYS A 124 30.73 -6.52 10.99
CA LYS A 124 30.08 -5.22 10.77
C LYS A 124 30.48 -4.24 11.86
N THR A 125 30.83 -3.01 11.48
CA THR A 125 31.28 -2.00 12.44
C THR A 125 30.17 -0.98 12.68
N PHE A 126 29.77 -0.81 13.93
CA PHE A 126 28.86 0.23 14.39
C PHE A 126 29.59 1.15 15.37
N VAL A 127 29.59 2.46 15.10
CA VAL A 127 30.27 3.43 15.96
C VAL A 127 29.26 4.09 16.88
N LEU A 128 29.41 3.84 18.18
CA LEU A 128 28.62 4.49 19.22
C LEU A 128 29.35 5.73 19.76
N PRO A 129 28.62 6.81 20.11
CA PRO A 129 29.21 8.02 20.68
C PRO A 129 29.55 7.85 22.17
N LEU A 130 30.38 6.86 22.53
CA LEU A 130 30.67 6.47 23.92
C LEU A 130 31.15 7.63 24.82
N ALA A 131 31.84 8.63 24.25
CA ALA A 131 32.30 9.81 24.97
C ALA A 131 31.17 10.82 25.27
N ASP A 132 30.13 10.86 24.44
CA ASP A 132 28.98 11.73 24.64
C ASP A 132 27.90 11.01 25.45
N LYS A 133 27.94 11.26 26.77
CA LYS A 133 26.96 10.71 27.71
C LYS A 133 25.52 11.09 27.36
N LYS A 134 25.27 12.27 26.77
CA LYS A 134 23.91 12.70 26.42
C LYS A 134 23.42 11.92 25.21
N ALA A 135 24.24 11.81 24.16
CA ALA A 135 23.90 11.03 22.96
C ALA A 135 23.70 9.54 23.29
N MET A 136 24.60 8.95 24.10
CA MET A 136 24.46 7.56 24.55
C MET A 136 23.19 7.33 25.38
N ASN A 137 22.82 8.30 26.22
CA ASN A 137 21.57 8.22 26.96
C ASN A 137 20.36 8.26 26.05
N LEU A 138 20.33 9.15 25.06
CA LEU A 138 19.22 9.21 24.09
C LEU A 138 19.05 7.88 23.34
N ILE A 139 20.15 7.27 22.90
CA ILE A 139 20.12 5.95 22.25
C ILE A 139 19.58 4.90 23.22
N ALA A 140 20.15 4.79 24.42
CA ALA A 140 19.77 3.78 25.39
C ALA A 140 18.35 3.97 25.96
N CYS A 141 17.80 5.19 25.94
CA CYS A 141 16.44 5.47 26.41
C CYS A 141 15.38 4.69 25.62
N SER A 142 15.52 4.53 24.30
CA SER A 142 14.55 3.75 23.51
C SER A 142 14.57 2.28 23.88
N PHE A 143 15.76 1.69 24.07
CA PHE A 143 15.90 0.31 24.54
C PHE A 143 15.40 0.14 25.97
N HIS A 144 15.65 1.13 26.83
CA HIS A 144 15.12 1.16 28.18
C HIS A 144 13.59 1.08 28.17
N ASN A 145 12.95 1.93 27.36
CA ASN A 145 11.49 1.95 27.26
C ASN A 145 10.94 0.61 26.73
N LEU A 146 11.60 -0.02 25.76
CA LEU A 146 11.19 -1.35 25.28
C LEU A 146 11.29 -2.43 26.37
N LEU A 147 12.35 -2.42 27.18
CA LEU A 147 12.48 -3.32 28.33
C LEU A 147 11.39 -3.05 29.39
N GLN A 148 11.07 -1.78 29.66
CA GLN A 148 9.99 -1.41 30.60
C GLN A 148 8.60 -1.83 30.10
N ILE A 149 8.41 -1.88 28.79
CA ILE A 149 7.22 -2.43 28.15
C ILE A 149 7.13 -3.96 28.31
N GLY A 150 8.20 -4.60 28.78
CA GLY A 150 8.24 -6.04 28.99
C GLY A 150 8.72 -6.83 27.78
N LEU A 151 9.32 -6.17 26.77
CA LEU A 151 10.04 -6.90 25.72
C LEU A 151 11.25 -7.58 26.34
N LYS A 152 11.44 -8.86 26.01
CA LYS A 152 12.58 -9.62 26.51
C LYS A 152 13.88 -9.11 25.90
N ARG A 153 14.94 -9.06 26.73
CA ARG A 153 16.29 -8.70 26.30
C ARG A 153 16.75 -9.51 25.09
N ASP A 154 16.60 -10.84 25.17
CA ASP A 154 17.04 -11.75 24.09
C ASP A 154 16.31 -11.47 22.77
N PHE A 155 15.00 -11.22 22.84
CA PHE A 155 14.21 -10.87 21.66
C PHE A 155 14.65 -9.54 21.03
N LEU A 156 15.00 -8.52 21.83
CA LEU A 156 15.53 -7.26 21.32
C LEU A 156 16.88 -7.46 20.62
N ILE A 157 17.77 -8.26 21.21
CA ILE A 157 19.06 -8.60 20.61
C ILE A 157 18.84 -9.30 19.26
N ASP A 158 18.03 -10.36 19.24
CA ASP A 158 17.75 -11.16 18.05
C ASP A 158 17.10 -10.31 16.95
N SER A 159 16.15 -9.46 17.32
CA SER A 159 15.45 -8.57 16.39
C SER A 159 16.38 -7.53 15.77
N CYS A 160 17.21 -6.87 16.58
CA CYS A 160 18.20 -5.93 16.06
C CYS A 160 19.17 -6.64 15.12
N LEU A 161 19.70 -7.80 15.52
CA LEU A 161 20.65 -8.56 14.72
C LEU A 161 20.05 -9.15 13.44
N LYS A 162 18.74 -9.38 13.40
CA LYS A 162 18.00 -9.84 12.22
C LYS A 162 17.72 -8.68 11.27
N TRP A 163 17.27 -7.54 11.79
CA TRP A 163 16.89 -6.35 11.02
C TRP A 163 17.84 -5.19 11.32
N GLU A 164 18.90 -5.06 10.53
CA GLU A 164 19.93 -4.02 10.73
C GLU A 164 19.40 -2.60 10.64
N GLU A 165 18.43 -2.38 9.75
CA GLU A 165 17.77 -1.09 9.59
C GLU A 165 16.97 -0.71 10.84
N LEU A 166 16.39 -1.69 11.56
CA LEU A 166 15.71 -1.47 12.83
C LEU A 166 16.69 -0.93 13.90
N PHE A 167 17.87 -1.54 14.03
CA PHE A 167 18.88 -1.07 14.99
C PHE A 167 19.39 0.34 14.64
N CYS A 168 19.67 0.59 13.35
CA CYS A 168 20.04 1.92 12.85
C CYS A 168 18.95 2.96 13.14
N ALA A 169 17.69 2.60 12.89
CA ALA A 169 16.54 3.46 13.10
C ALA A 169 16.35 3.81 14.57
N MET A 170 16.41 2.82 15.47
CA MET A 170 16.27 3.03 16.91
C MET A 170 17.40 3.88 17.50
N THR A 171 18.62 3.75 16.98
CA THR A 171 19.75 4.58 17.44
C THR A 171 19.69 6.02 16.93
N LYS A 172 19.11 6.27 15.75
CA LYS A 172 19.00 7.62 15.16
C LYS A 172 17.71 8.36 15.53
N GLN A 173 16.58 7.66 15.51
CA GLN A 173 15.22 8.20 15.62
C GLN A 173 14.40 7.43 16.65
N GLY A 174 15.05 6.93 17.70
CA GLY A 174 14.42 6.11 18.72
C GLY A 174 13.25 6.77 19.44
N THR A 175 13.21 8.11 19.54
CA THR A 175 12.07 8.83 20.12
C THR A 175 10.83 8.74 19.25
N GLU A 176 10.97 8.87 17.92
CA GLU A 176 9.85 8.77 16.99
C GLU A 176 9.38 7.32 16.88
N PHE A 177 10.30 6.36 16.82
CA PHE A 177 9.97 4.94 16.88
C PHE A 177 9.08 4.60 18.09
N MET A 178 9.46 5.08 19.28
CA MET A 178 8.69 4.85 20.51
C MET A 178 7.33 5.55 20.55
N LYS A 179 7.11 6.59 19.74
CA LYS A 179 5.79 7.23 19.58
C LYS A 179 4.91 6.47 18.60
N ILE A 180 5.47 5.93 17.52
CA ILE A 180 4.72 5.19 16.50
C ILE A 180 4.31 3.79 17.00
N LEU A 181 5.22 3.12 17.70
CA LEU A 181 5.02 1.76 18.22
C LEU A 181 3.67 1.58 18.96
N PRO A 182 3.32 2.38 19.99
CA PRO A 182 2.04 2.22 20.68
C PRO A 182 0.83 2.54 19.78
N ILE A 183 0.93 3.49 18.85
CA ILE A 183 -0.17 3.83 17.92
C ILE A 183 -0.57 2.60 17.09
N ILE A 184 0.42 1.90 16.53
CA ILE A 184 0.18 0.70 15.72
C ILE A 184 -0.29 -0.45 16.61
N ALA A 185 0.38 -0.70 17.74
CA ALA A 185 0.04 -1.79 18.66
C ALA A 185 -1.39 -1.66 19.21
N GLU A 186 -1.81 -0.45 19.61
CA GLU A 186 -3.16 -0.19 20.11
C GLU A 186 -4.25 -0.40 19.07
N THR A 187 -3.99 0.04 17.83
CA THR A 187 -4.98 0.02 16.75
C THR A 187 -5.10 -1.38 16.15
N THR A 188 -4.01 -2.13 16.08
CA THR A 188 -3.99 -3.52 15.59
C THR A 188 -4.28 -4.55 16.67
N LYS A 189 -4.16 -4.18 17.95
CA LYS A 189 -4.15 -5.11 19.10
C LYS A 189 -3.02 -6.15 19.03
N TRP A 190 -1.97 -5.88 18.24
CA TRP A 190 -0.77 -6.70 18.22
C TRP A 190 0.02 -6.56 19.51
N THR A 191 0.80 -7.60 19.81
CA THR A 191 1.85 -7.50 20.82
C THR A 191 2.89 -6.48 20.36
N PHE A 192 3.66 -5.92 21.29
CA PHE A 192 4.77 -5.05 20.91
C PHE A 192 5.86 -5.79 20.13
N GLU A 193 6.00 -7.11 20.34
CA GLU A 193 6.91 -7.96 19.56
C GLU A 193 6.48 -8.04 18.08
N ASP A 194 5.21 -8.35 17.84
CA ASP A 194 4.65 -8.42 16.48
C ASP A 194 4.63 -7.05 15.80
N THR A 195 4.34 -5.99 16.58
CA THR A 195 4.36 -4.62 16.06
C THR A 195 5.77 -4.20 15.66
N MET A 196 6.78 -4.51 16.47
CA MET A 196 8.17 -4.23 16.12
C MET A 196 8.62 -5.02 14.89
N ALA A 197 8.22 -6.30 14.79
CA ALA A 197 8.51 -7.11 13.60
C ALA A 197 7.89 -6.51 12.33
N PHE A 198 6.63 -6.08 12.39
CA PHE A 198 5.97 -5.38 11.28
C PHE A 198 6.65 -4.05 10.95
N MET A 199 6.96 -3.23 11.96
CA MET A 199 7.62 -1.95 11.76
C MET A 199 9.01 -2.13 11.14
N ALA A 200 9.73 -3.19 11.48
CA ALA A 200 11.06 -3.45 10.94
C ALA A 200 11.05 -3.59 9.40
N ASP A 201 9.98 -4.17 8.83
CA ASP A 201 9.83 -4.34 7.37
C ASP A 201 9.50 -3.02 6.65
N HIS A 202 9.06 -1.98 7.37
CA HIS A 202 8.63 -0.68 6.84
C HIS A 202 9.26 0.52 7.57
N ILE A 203 10.40 0.30 8.22
CA ILE A 203 10.91 1.23 9.26
C ILE A 203 11.35 2.58 8.68
N GLU A 204 11.90 2.58 7.46
CA GLU A 204 12.36 3.80 6.80
C GLU A 204 11.16 4.71 6.49
N ASP A 205 10.14 4.18 5.84
CA ASP A 205 8.95 4.94 5.43
C ASP A 205 8.12 5.40 6.63
N LEU A 206 7.97 4.57 7.66
CA LEU A 206 7.23 4.91 8.87
C LEU A 206 7.88 6.08 9.63
N LEU A 207 9.21 6.15 9.65
CA LEU A 207 9.93 7.21 10.35
C LEU A 207 10.04 8.52 9.54
N GLU A 208 9.73 8.50 8.24
CA GLU A 208 9.57 9.74 7.46
C GLU A 208 8.29 10.51 7.85
N VAL A 209 7.35 9.85 8.52
CA VAL A 209 6.01 10.39 8.81
C VAL A 209 5.85 10.68 10.29
N ALA A 210 5.29 11.86 10.59
CA ALA A 210 5.04 12.26 11.98
C ALA A 210 4.02 11.31 12.65
N PRO A 211 4.23 10.91 13.93
CA PRO A 211 3.36 9.95 14.62
C PRO A 211 1.88 10.37 14.65
N VAL A 212 1.61 11.66 14.85
CA VAL A 212 0.25 12.23 14.83
C VAL A 212 -0.43 11.99 13.49
N SER A 213 0.32 12.12 12.40
CA SER A 213 -0.20 11.92 11.05
C SER A 213 -0.56 10.45 10.81
N ILE A 214 0.18 9.48 11.38
CA ILE A 214 -0.16 8.05 11.33
C ILE A 214 -1.47 7.79 12.07
N GLU A 215 -1.64 8.38 13.26
CA GLU A 215 -2.88 8.29 14.03
C GLU A 215 -4.08 8.85 13.27
N GLU A 216 -3.91 9.98 12.58
CA GLU A 216 -4.93 10.58 11.71
C GLU A 216 -5.29 9.67 10.53
N ARG A 217 -4.32 9.05 9.85
CA ARG A 217 -4.59 8.08 8.76
C ARG A 217 -5.41 6.89 9.25
N LEU A 218 -5.05 6.34 10.41
CA LEU A 218 -5.81 5.24 11.02
C LEU A 218 -7.21 5.67 11.44
N ARG A 219 -7.36 6.90 11.91
CA ARG A 219 -8.66 7.48 12.27
C ARG A 219 -9.61 7.56 11.07
N VAL A 220 -9.11 7.91 9.88
CA VAL A 220 -9.92 7.93 8.65
C VAL A 220 -10.69 6.61 8.45
N PHE A 221 -10.04 5.48 8.70
CA PHE A 221 -10.67 4.17 8.57
C PHE A 221 -11.65 3.85 9.71
N ARG A 222 -11.32 4.26 10.95
CA ARG A 222 -12.24 4.12 12.09
C ARG A 222 -13.53 4.90 11.87
N ASP A 223 -13.43 6.11 11.33
CA ASP A 223 -14.58 6.97 11.01
C ASP A 223 -15.45 6.38 9.85
N ARG A 224 -14.98 5.32 9.18
CA ARG A 224 -15.73 4.51 8.19
C ARG A 224 -16.14 3.12 8.72
N GLY A 225 -16.05 2.90 10.04
CA GLY A 225 -16.49 1.67 10.71
C GLY A 225 -15.53 0.48 10.57
N ILE A 226 -14.24 0.75 10.35
CA ILE A 226 -13.17 -0.25 10.49
C ILE A 226 -12.65 -0.20 11.92
N GLU A 227 -13.04 -1.19 12.71
CA GLU A 227 -12.72 -1.22 14.15
C GLU A 227 -11.26 -1.61 14.40
N PRO A 228 -10.67 -1.18 15.55
CA PRO A 228 -9.38 -1.68 16.00
C PRO A 228 -9.37 -3.20 16.17
N GLY A 229 -8.20 -3.81 15.96
CA GLY A 229 -8.00 -5.27 16.03
C GLY A 229 -7.94 -5.91 14.65
N GLU A 230 -8.59 -7.07 14.50
CA GLU A 230 -8.45 -7.95 13.33
C GLU A 230 -8.78 -7.26 11.99
N GLU A 231 -9.76 -6.36 11.96
CA GLU A 231 -10.10 -5.62 10.76
C GLU A 231 -8.99 -4.67 10.33
N MET A 232 -8.50 -3.86 11.27
CA MET A 232 -7.35 -2.99 11.01
C MET A 232 -6.10 -3.79 10.64
N VAL A 233 -5.90 -4.96 11.26
CA VAL A 233 -4.79 -5.87 10.95
C VAL A 233 -4.83 -6.32 9.50
N ARG A 234 -6.00 -6.74 8.99
CA ARG A 234 -6.15 -7.16 7.59
C ARG A 234 -5.86 -6.01 6.63
N LEU A 235 -6.30 -4.80 6.98
CA LEU A 235 -6.07 -3.59 6.19
C LEU A 235 -4.57 -3.27 6.11
N ILE A 236 -3.91 -3.13 7.26
CA ILE A 236 -2.49 -2.74 7.37
C ILE A 236 -1.57 -3.81 6.77
N ARG A 237 -1.81 -5.11 7.01
CA ARG A 237 -0.97 -6.18 6.42
C ARG A 237 -1.04 -6.22 4.90
N LYS A 238 -2.19 -5.83 4.33
CA LYS A 238 -2.40 -5.87 2.89
C LYS A 238 -1.88 -4.63 2.16
N CYS A 239 -1.92 -3.49 2.84
CA CYS A 239 -1.42 -2.22 2.32
C CYS A 239 -0.80 -1.40 3.46
N PRO A 240 0.45 -1.69 3.84
CA PRO A 240 1.18 -0.91 4.84
C PRO A 240 1.32 0.57 4.46
N GLU A 241 1.27 0.87 3.16
CA GLU A 241 1.41 2.21 2.57
C GLU A 241 0.32 3.19 3.06
N ILE A 242 -0.82 2.69 3.55
CA ILE A 242 -1.82 3.54 4.22
C ILE A 242 -1.31 4.24 5.47
N LEU A 243 -0.15 3.83 6.00
CA LEU A 243 0.47 4.46 7.17
C LEU A 243 1.36 5.63 6.75
N TYR A 244 1.84 5.70 5.51
CA TYR A 244 2.89 6.66 5.12
C TYR A 244 2.77 7.34 3.74
N GLU A 245 2.12 6.76 2.72
CA GLU A 245 2.23 7.26 1.34
C GLU A 245 1.28 8.42 0.99
N SER A 246 0.06 8.46 1.57
CA SER A 246 -0.93 9.52 1.28
C SER A 246 -1.19 10.42 2.49
N ASP A 247 -1.80 11.58 2.31
CA ASP A 247 -2.19 12.50 3.40
C ASP A 247 -3.58 12.12 3.97
N PRO A 248 -3.79 12.17 5.30
CA PRO A 248 -5.07 11.85 5.92
C PRO A 248 -6.28 12.56 5.30
N ARG A 249 -6.15 13.84 4.93
CA ARG A 249 -7.27 14.62 4.35
C ARG A 249 -7.58 14.14 2.94
N THR A 250 -6.56 13.82 2.17
CA THR A 250 -6.71 13.27 0.81
C THR A 250 -7.36 11.89 0.86
N MET A 251 -6.95 11.03 1.81
CA MET A 251 -7.58 9.73 2.04
C MET A 251 -9.05 9.87 2.43
N ASP A 252 -9.35 10.80 3.35
CA ASP A 252 -10.72 11.06 3.79
C ASP A 252 -11.61 11.61 2.67
N GLN A 253 -11.08 12.54 1.86
CA GLN A 253 -11.76 13.05 0.67
C GLN A 253 -12.01 11.93 -0.35
N THR A 254 -11.04 11.04 -0.55
CA THR A 254 -11.16 9.91 -1.48
C THR A 254 -12.27 8.95 -1.03
N LEU A 255 -12.32 8.61 0.26
CA LEU A 255 -13.40 7.80 0.83
C LEU A 255 -14.75 8.52 0.82
N THR A 256 -14.76 9.83 0.99
CA THR A 256 -15.97 10.65 0.84
C THR A 256 -16.47 10.62 -0.60
N ASP A 257 -15.59 10.73 -1.59
CA ASP A 257 -15.95 10.66 -3.00
C ASP A 257 -16.45 9.26 -3.41
N MET A 258 -15.93 8.20 -2.76
CA MET A 258 -16.46 6.83 -2.91
C MET A 258 -17.93 6.72 -2.50
N THR A 259 -18.42 7.53 -1.55
CA THR A 259 -19.85 7.51 -1.14
C THR A 259 -20.80 7.91 -2.26
N GLY A 260 -20.31 8.61 -3.29
CA GLY A 260 -21.09 8.92 -4.48
C GLY A 260 -21.29 7.74 -5.44
N PHE A 261 -20.61 6.61 -5.23
CA PHE A 261 -20.68 5.41 -6.06
C PHE A 261 -21.03 4.15 -5.24
N PHE A 262 -20.66 4.12 -3.96
CA PHE A 262 -20.75 2.94 -3.11
C PHE A 262 -21.47 3.26 -1.80
N SER A 263 -22.27 2.32 -1.31
CA SER A 263 -22.81 2.35 0.05
C SER A 263 -21.70 2.24 1.10
N ALA A 264 -21.96 2.68 2.34
CA ALA A 264 -20.99 2.56 3.44
C ALA A 264 -20.52 1.11 3.67
N LYS A 265 -21.41 0.12 3.50
CA LYS A 265 -21.08 -1.31 3.61
C LYS A 265 -20.12 -1.75 2.48
N GLN A 266 -20.33 -1.28 1.26
CA GLN A 266 -19.44 -1.55 0.13
C GLN A 266 -18.08 -0.88 0.33
N ILE A 267 -18.03 0.38 0.80
CA ILE A 267 -16.77 1.08 1.11
C ILE A 267 -15.95 0.28 2.12
N ARG A 268 -16.57 -0.18 3.21
CA ARG A 268 -15.89 -1.01 4.21
C ARG A 268 -15.32 -2.29 3.60
N ARG A 269 -16.06 -2.95 2.70
CA ARG A 269 -15.55 -4.14 1.98
C ARG A 269 -14.42 -3.78 1.02
N ILE A 270 -14.52 -2.67 0.31
CA ILE A 270 -13.48 -2.14 -0.58
C ILE A 270 -12.20 -1.84 0.19
N CYS A 271 -12.28 -1.22 1.38
CA CYS A 271 -11.09 -1.01 2.20
C CYS A 271 -10.35 -2.33 2.50
N HIS A 272 -11.08 -3.42 2.79
CA HIS A 272 -10.47 -4.74 3.03
C HIS A 272 -9.98 -5.43 1.74
N LYS A 273 -10.74 -5.34 0.64
CA LYS A 273 -10.42 -6.04 -0.61
C LYS A 273 -9.39 -5.28 -1.46
N ALA A 274 -9.48 -3.96 -1.51
CA ALA A 274 -8.72 -3.07 -2.36
C ALA A 274 -8.28 -1.80 -1.58
N PRO A 275 -7.49 -1.94 -0.50
CA PRO A 275 -7.07 -0.80 0.34
C PRO A 275 -6.32 0.30 -0.43
N PHE A 276 -5.60 -0.06 -1.49
CA PHE A 276 -4.91 0.86 -2.39
C PHE A 276 -5.83 1.90 -3.02
N ALA A 277 -7.13 1.60 -3.13
CA ALA A 277 -8.12 2.55 -3.65
C ALA A 277 -8.18 3.85 -2.81
N THR A 278 -7.82 3.78 -1.53
CA THR A 278 -7.80 4.94 -0.62
C THR A 278 -6.57 5.83 -0.79
N LEU A 279 -5.53 5.33 -1.48
CA LEU A 279 -4.31 6.07 -1.79
C LEU A 279 -4.38 6.79 -3.13
N MET A 280 -5.42 6.53 -3.92
CA MET A 280 -5.61 7.14 -5.22
C MET A 280 -5.99 8.62 -5.09
N SER A 281 -5.69 9.42 -6.12
CA SER A 281 -6.26 10.76 -6.19
C SER A 281 -7.78 10.67 -6.40
N PRO A 282 -8.57 11.62 -5.86
CA PRO A 282 -10.03 11.62 -6.07
C PRO A 282 -10.43 11.69 -7.55
N SER A 283 -9.60 12.36 -8.38
CA SER A 283 -9.81 12.43 -9.82
C SER A 283 -9.62 11.07 -10.50
N ASP A 284 -8.58 10.33 -10.12
CA ASP A 284 -8.29 9.02 -10.72
C ASP A 284 -9.32 7.98 -10.31
N LEU A 285 -9.72 7.99 -9.03
CA LEU A 285 -10.80 7.13 -8.52
C LEU A 285 -12.07 7.32 -9.36
N LYS A 286 -12.51 8.58 -9.49
CA LYS A 286 -13.70 8.93 -10.27
C LYS A 286 -13.56 8.50 -11.73
N SER A 287 -12.40 8.74 -12.34
CA SER A 287 -12.13 8.37 -13.73
C SER A 287 -12.21 6.86 -13.96
N ARG A 288 -11.69 6.04 -13.04
CA ARG A 288 -11.78 4.58 -13.11
C ARG A 288 -13.21 4.08 -12.87
N CYS A 289 -13.88 4.56 -11.83
CA CYS A 289 -15.28 4.19 -11.56
C CYS A 289 -16.20 4.56 -12.74
N GLU A 290 -16.02 5.75 -13.33
CA GLU A 290 -16.80 6.17 -14.51
C GLU A 290 -16.53 5.28 -15.74
N TYR A 291 -15.29 4.84 -15.95
CA TYR A 291 -14.98 3.94 -17.06
C TYR A 291 -15.54 2.53 -16.84
N ILE A 292 -15.29 1.96 -15.67
CA ILE A 292 -15.70 0.59 -15.34
C ILE A 292 -17.22 0.48 -15.31
N HIS A 293 -17.91 1.39 -14.62
CA HIS A 293 -19.37 1.39 -14.61
C HIS A 293 -19.94 1.76 -15.98
N GLY A 294 -19.36 2.77 -16.61
CA GLY A 294 -19.94 3.39 -17.80
C GLY A 294 -19.68 2.71 -19.13
N HIS A 295 -18.48 2.19 -19.32
CA HIS A 295 -18.03 1.59 -20.57
C HIS A 295 -17.93 0.07 -20.47
N MET A 296 -17.57 -0.46 -19.30
CA MET A 296 -17.59 -1.92 -19.08
C MET A 296 -18.99 -2.39 -18.63
N GLY A 297 -19.76 -1.57 -17.91
CA GLY A 297 -21.11 -1.96 -17.47
C GLY A 297 -21.11 -2.83 -16.22
N PHE A 298 -20.08 -2.69 -15.36
CA PHE A 298 -20.06 -3.33 -14.05
C PHE A 298 -20.79 -2.49 -13.01
N GLU A 299 -21.45 -3.15 -12.07
CA GLU A 299 -22.20 -2.50 -11.01
C GLU A 299 -21.35 -2.32 -9.75
N PRO A 300 -21.73 -1.43 -8.81
CA PRO A 300 -21.01 -1.22 -7.55
C PRO A 300 -20.70 -2.51 -6.76
N GLU A 301 -21.56 -3.52 -6.87
CA GLU A 301 -21.40 -4.84 -6.27
C GLU A 301 -20.23 -5.64 -6.84
N ASP A 302 -19.78 -5.37 -8.06
CA ASP A 302 -18.66 -6.09 -8.68
C ASP A 302 -17.29 -5.58 -8.17
N PHE A 303 -17.21 -4.30 -7.78
CA PHE A 303 -15.98 -3.67 -7.30
C PHE A 303 -15.49 -4.24 -5.96
N VAL A 304 -16.40 -4.74 -5.12
CA VAL A 304 -16.06 -5.21 -3.77
C VAL A 304 -15.32 -6.55 -3.77
N ASP A 305 -15.37 -7.29 -4.88
CA ASP A 305 -14.76 -8.61 -5.02
C ASP A 305 -13.45 -8.57 -5.83
N SER A 306 -13.18 -7.47 -6.54
CA SER A 306 -11.95 -7.23 -7.31
C SER A 306 -11.05 -6.20 -6.63
N SER A 307 -9.74 -6.41 -6.73
CA SER A 307 -8.70 -5.48 -6.28
C SER A 307 -7.93 -4.82 -7.42
N GLY A 308 -7.98 -5.41 -8.61
CA GLY A 308 -7.27 -4.96 -9.81
C GLY A 308 -7.70 -3.58 -10.28
N TRP A 309 -8.95 -3.17 -10.08
CA TRP A 309 -9.40 -1.82 -10.45
C TRP A 309 -8.67 -0.69 -9.68
N ALA A 310 -8.18 -0.98 -8.47
CA ALA A 310 -7.41 -0.05 -7.67
C ALA A 310 -5.91 -0.11 -7.99
N LEU A 311 -5.40 -1.27 -8.37
CA LEU A 311 -3.97 -1.52 -8.64
C LEU A 311 -3.55 -1.16 -10.06
N LEU A 312 -4.36 -1.50 -11.05
CA LEU A 312 -4.08 -1.23 -12.45
C LEU A 312 -4.30 0.26 -12.75
N ASP A 313 -3.49 0.81 -13.65
CA ASP A 313 -3.77 2.13 -14.18
C ASP A 313 -5.00 2.08 -15.10
N LEU A 314 -5.60 3.25 -15.34
CA LEU A 314 -6.80 3.31 -16.19
C LEU A 314 -6.50 2.82 -17.61
N LYS A 315 -5.30 3.08 -18.11
CA LYS A 315 -4.88 2.67 -19.45
C LYS A 315 -4.87 1.16 -19.60
N GLU A 316 -4.31 0.42 -18.65
CA GLU A 316 -4.29 -1.03 -18.67
C GLU A 316 -5.70 -1.62 -18.55
N ILE A 317 -6.57 -1.03 -17.69
CA ILE A 317 -7.99 -1.43 -17.63
C ILE A 317 -8.65 -1.26 -19.01
N MET A 318 -8.38 -0.14 -19.69
CA MET A 318 -8.90 0.12 -21.04
C MET A 318 -8.36 -0.86 -22.07
N ILE A 319 -7.06 -1.20 -22.03
CA ILE A 319 -6.43 -2.17 -22.94
C ILE A 319 -7.05 -3.55 -22.74
N ARG A 320 -7.17 -4.02 -21.49
CA ARG A 320 -7.77 -5.33 -21.19
C ARG A 320 -9.21 -5.40 -21.66
N HIS A 321 -9.99 -4.34 -21.42
CA HIS A 321 -11.37 -4.25 -21.93
C HIS A 321 -11.43 -4.23 -23.46
N ASP A 322 -10.61 -3.41 -24.12
CA ASP A 322 -10.63 -3.27 -25.57
C ASP A 322 -10.22 -4.56 -26.29
N LEU A 323 -9.21 -5.25 -25.76
CA LEU A 323 -8.79 -6.55 -26.27
C LEU A 323 -9.93 -7.57 -26.20
N LEU A 324 -10.63 -7.66 -25.06
CA LEU A 324 -11.76 -8.57 -24.92
C LEU A 324 -12.91 -8.24 -25.89
N ARG A 325 -13.16 -6.96 -26.18
CA ARG A 325 -14.15 -6.56 -27.19
C ARG A 325 -13.70 -7.00 -28.60
N LYS A 326 -12.42 -6.77 -28.94
CA LYS A 326 -11.86 -7.13 -30.26
C LYS A 326 -11.83 -8.63 -30.51
N THR A 327 -11.62 -9.43 -29.47
CA THR A 327 -11.68 -10.90 -29.55
C THR A 327 -13.09 -11.47 -29.41
N GLY A 328 -14.11 -10.60 -29.25
CA GLY A 328 -15.50 -11.01 -29.07
C GLY A 328 -15.73 -11.80 -27.78
N LYS A 329 -14.89 -11.60 -26.75
CA LYS A 329 -15.02 -12.17 -25.40
C LYS A 329 -15.71 -11.24 -24.40
N TYR A 330 -16.00 -10.00 -24.82
CA TYR A 330 -16.78 -9.06 -24.04
C TYR A 330 -17.76 -8.31 -24.93
N THR A 331 -19.01 -8.28 -24.49
CA THR A 331 -20.08 -7.49 -25.11
C THR A 331 -20.56 -6.47 -24.11
N THR A 332 -20.39 -5.17 -24.40
CA THR A 332 -20.90 -4.11 -23.52
C THR A 332 -22.42 -4.30 -23.33
N PRO A 333 -22.91 -4.41 -22.09
CA PRO A 333 -24.33 -4.60 -21.82
C PRO A 333 -25.16 -3.46 -22.44
N ASP A 334 -26.08 -3.78 -23.36
CA ASP A 334 -27.03 -2.82 -23.90
C ASP A 334 -28.31 -2.84 -23.06
N GLU A 335 -28.56 -1.76 -22.31
CA GLU A 335 -29.79 -1.55 -21.51
C GLU A 335 -31.07 -1.77 -22.35
N LYS A 336 -31.03 -1.47 -23.65
CA LYS A 336 -32.18 -1.59 -24.55
C LYS A 336 -32.33 -2.98 -25.17
N ARG A 337 -31.29 -3.81 -25.10
CA ARG A 337 -31.27 -5.15 -25.71
C ARG A 337 -30.70 -6.18 -24.73
N PRO A 338 -31.39 -6.45 -23.62
CA PRO A 338 -30.92 -7.37 -22.58
C PRO A 338 -30.82 -8.83 -23.05
N GLN A 339 -31.29 -9.16 -24.27
CA GLN A 339 -31.30 -10.51 -24.83
C GLN A 339 -29.97 -10.96 -25.46
N TYR A 340 -29.03 -10.04 -25.77
CA TYR A 340 -27.71 -10.39 -26.33
C TYR A 340 -26.65 -10.64 -25.24
N LYS A 341 -27.02 -11.36 -24.17
CA LYS A 341 -26.08 -11.68 -23.09
C LYS A 341 -25.17 -12.83 -23.49
N MET A 342 -24.03 -12.49 -24.08
CA MET A 342 -22.84 -13.29 -23.84
C MET A 342 -22.49 -13.15 -22.36
N GLU A 343 -22.18 -14.24 -21.67
CA GLU A 343 -21.72 -14.17 -20.28
C GLU A 343 -20.32 -13.55 -20.26
N ASN A 344 -20.26 -12.24 -20.07
CA ASN A 344 -18.98 -11.54 -19.93
C ASN A 344 -18.18 -12.11 -18.75
N PRO A 345 -16.85 -12.18 -18.85
CA PRO A 345 -16.01 -12.52 -17.72
C PRO A 345 -16.25 -11.56 -16.54
N LYS A 346 -16.20 -12.11 -15.32
CA LYS A 346 -16.30 -11.31 -14.09
C LYS A 346 -15.14 -10.33 -13.97
N MET A 347 -15.36 -9.21 -13.25
CA MET A 347 -14.36 -8.16 -13.07
C MET A 347 -13.02 -8.68 -12.52
N ASP A 348 -13.07 -9.54 -11.50
CA ASP A 348 -11.88 -10.14 -10.89
C ASP A 348 -11.09 -11.00 -11.90
N ARG A 349 -11.77 -11.73 -12.80
CA ARG A 349 -11.10 -12.47 -13.88
C ARG A 349 -10.42 -11.55 -14.88
N ILE A 350 -10.97 -10.37 -15.13
CA ILE A 350 -10.39 -9.40 -16.07
C ILE A 350 -9.24 -8.63 -15.42
N LEU A 351 -9.40 -8.19 -14.17
CA LEU A 351 -8.50 -7.20 -13.54
C LEU A 351 -7.54 -7.78 -12.49
N ASP A 352 -7.90 -8.87 -11.81
CA ASP A 352 -7.07 -9.44 -10.73
C ASP A 352 -6.14 -10.56 -11.24
N THR A 353 -6.30 -11.02 -12.49
CA THR A 353 -5.41 -12.01 -13.11
C THR A 353 -4.12 -11.37 -13.62
N ASP A 354 -3.02 -12.13 -13.54
CA ASP A 354 -1.78 -11.72 -14.19
C ASP A 354 -1.93 -11.71 -15.72
N ASP A 355 -1.00 -11.06 -16.41
CA ASP A 355 -1.11 -10.85 -17.85
C ASP A 355 -1.13 -12.15 -18.67
N ALA A 356 -0.41 -13.18 -18.22
CA ALA A 356 -0.31 -14.45 -18.93
C ALA A 356 -1.62 -15.26 -18.78
N GLU A 357 -2.17 -15.32 -17.57
CA GLU A 357 -3.47 -15.92 -17.30
C GLU A 357 -4.60 -15.13 -17.98
N PHE A 358 -4.55 -13.81 -17.95
CA PHE A 358 -5.49 -12.95 -18.66
C PHE A 358 -5.49 -13.28 -20.17
N ALA A 359 -4.32 -13.24 -20.83
CA ALA A 359 -4.20 -13.53 -22.26
C ALA A 359 -4.73 -14.93 -22.62
N THR A 360 -4.25 -15.96 -21.93
CA THR A 360 -4.51 -17.35 -22.31
C THR A 360 -5.87 -17.89 -21.86
N LYS A 361 -6.32 -17.58 -20.65
CA LYS A 361 -7.54 -18.18 -20.06
C LYS A 361 -8.76 -17.28 -20.20
N VAL A 362 -8.59 -15.96 -20.21
CA VAL A 362 -9.71 -15.02 -20.28
C VAL A 362 -9.96 -14.59 -21.73
N VAL A 363 -8.92 -14.19 -22.45
CA VAL A 363 -9.02 -13.73 -23.83
C VAL A 363 -8.97 -14.89 -24.82
N GLY A 364 -8.09 -15.88 -24.58
CA GLY A 364 -7.86 -17.03 -25.47
C GLY A 364 -6.83 -16.75 -26.56
N ILE A 365 -5.82 -15.94 -26.26
CA ILE A 365 -4.69 -15.61 -27.15
C ILE A 365 -3.36 -15.95 -26.47
N SER A 366 -2.27 -15.91 -27.23
CA SER A 366 -0.92 -16.02 -26.68
C SER A 366 -0.51 -14.77 -25.90
N TYR A 367 0.43 -14.92 -24.97
CA TYR A 367 1.00 -13.79 -24.24
C TYR A 367 1.73 -12.80 -25.16
N GLU A 368 2.36 -13.29 -26.24
CA GLU A 368 3.04 -12.46 -27.24
C GLU A 368 2.07 -11.56 -28.01
N GLU A 369 0.87 -12.05 -28.33
CA GLU A 369 -0.18 -11.25 -28.96
C GLU A 369 -0.68 -10.13 -28.04
N LEU A 370 -0.76 -10.37 -26.72
CA LEU A 370 -1.09 -9.31 -25.75
C LEU A 370 -0.03 -8.21 -25.74
N LEU A 371 1.26 -8.56 -25.74
CA LEU A 371 2.35 -7.57 -25.77
C LEU A 371 2.31 -6.76 -27.07
N THR A 372 2.13 -7.44 -28.21
CA THR A 372 1.99 -6.79 -29.52
C THR A 372 0.80 -5.84 -29.56
N PHE A 373 -0.32 -6.23 -28.94
CA PHE A 373 -1.50 -5.38 -28.85
C PHE A 373 -1.26 -4.13 -28.01
N ARG A 374 -0.55 -4.24 -26.88
CA ARG A 374 -0.15 -3.08 -26.06
C ARG A 374 0.70 -2.09 -26.84
N GLU A 375 1.70 -2.58 -27.58
CA GLU A 375 2.55 -1.74 -28.44
C GLU A 375 1.72 -1.02 -29.51
N LEU A 376 0.74 -1.71 -30.11
CA LEU A 376 -0.16 -1.10 -31.09
C LEU A 376 -1.03 0.00 -30.44
N CYS A 377 -1.56 -0.22 -29.24
CA CYS A 377 -2.32 0.79 -28.50
C CYS A 377 -1.47 2.03 -28.22
N GLU A 378 -0.21 1.85 -27.82
CA GLU A 378 0.73 2.97 -27.60
C GLU A 378 0.99 3.78 -28.88
N GLN A 379 1.16 3.11 -30.03
CA GLN A 379 1.34 3.78 -31.32
C GLN A 379 0.09 4.56 -31.74
N VAL A 380 -1.11 3.99 -31.55
CA VAL A 380 -2.38 4.66 -31.86
C VAL A 380 -2.56 5.90 -31.00
N GLU A 381 -2.28 5.81 -29.69
CA GLU A 381 -2.34 6.95 -28.77
C GLU A 381 -1.36 8.06 -29.18
N ALA A 382 -0.11 7.70 -29.52
CA ALA A 382 0.93 8.65 -29.93
C ALA A 382 0.57 9.41 -31.22
N ASN A 383 -0.22 8.79 -32.10
CA ASN A 383 -0.68 9.36 -33.36
C ASN A 383 -2.03 10.08 -33.24
N SER A 384 -2.66 10.07 -32.07
CA SER A 384 -3.94 10.75 -31.82
C SER A 384 -3.74 12.18 -31.29
N ASP A 385 -4.51 13.15 -31.79
CA ASP A 385 -4.51 14.54 -31.31
C ASP A 385 -5.15 14.65 -29.91
N LYS A 386 -4.42 14.25 -28.85
CA LYS A 386 -4.63 14.53 -27.40
C LYS A 386 -6.07 14.74 -26.86
N GLU A 387 -7.08 14.08 -27.41
CA GLU A 387 -8.40 14.00 -26.78
C GLU A 387 -8.35 13.00 -25.62
N LYS A 388 -9.22 13.19 -24.63
CA LYS A 388 -9.31 12.26 -23.50
C LYS A 388 -9.64 10.86 -24.05
N PRO A 389 -8.97 9.80 -23.55
CA PRO A 389 -9.04 8.47 -24.17
C PRO A 389 -10.44 7.83 -24.09
N TYR A 390 -11.38 8.43 -23.34
CA TYR A 390 -12.78 8.03 -23.31
C TYR A 390 -13.71 9.23 -23.06
N VAL A 391 -14.97 9.08 -23.49
CA VAL A 391 -16.02 10.07 -23.28
C VAL A 391 -16.56 9.97 -21.84
N ARG A 392 -16.50 11.07 -21.09
CA ARG A 392 -17.10 11.16 -19.75
C ARG A 392 -18.62 11.04 -19.83
N ILE A 393 -19.20 10.22 -18.95
CA ILE A 393 -20.64 10.07 -18.86
C ILE A 393 -21.25 11.30 -18.18
N ASN A 394 -22.25 11.89 -18.83
CA ASN A 394 -22.93 13.10 -18.36
C ASN A 394 -23.64 12.86 -17.01
N ALA A 395 -23.53 13.81 -16.08
CA ALA A 395 -24.17 13.81 -14.75
C ALA A 395 -25.68 13.48 -14.75
N LYS A 396 -26.39 13.74 -15.86
CA LYS A 396 -27.80 13.34 -16.01
C LYS A 396 -28.00 11.81 -16.01
N LYS A 397 -27.10 11.05 -16.64
CA LYS A 397 -27.15 9.58 -16.65
C LYS A 397 -26.89 9.01 -15.25
N ARG A 398 -25.92 9.58 -14.54
CA ARG A 398 -25.64 9.27 -13.13
C ARG A 398 -26.85 9.51 -12.21
N LYS A 399 -27.50 10.68 -12.33
CA LYS A 399 -28.71 11.00 -11.54
C LYS A 399 -29.93 10.15 -11.89
N ALA A 400 -30.02 9.57 -13.09
CA ALA A 400 -31.10 8.67 -13.46
C ALA A 400 -30.95 7.32 -12.75
N PHE A 401 -29.71 6.84 -12.64
CA PHE A 401 -29.34 5.62 -11.91
C PHE A 401 -29.60 5.75 -10.40
N GLU A 402 -29.15 6.84 -9.76
CA GLU A 402 -29.43 7.13 -8.34
C GLU A 402 -30.93 7.17 -7.99
N ARG A 403 -31.81 7.39 -8.99
CA ARG A 403 -33.27 7.36 -8.83
C ARG A 403 -33.87 5.97 -8.96
N GLN A 404 -33.23 5.06 -9.70
CA GLN A 404 -33.66 3.66 -9.84
C GLN A 404 -33.28 2.83 -8.61
N GLU A 405 -32.15 3.16 -7.98
CA GLU A 405 -31.63 2.54 -6.74
C GLU A 405 -32.33 2.99 -5.46
N ARG A 406 -33.19 4.02 -5.50
CA ARG A 406 -34.01 4.35 -4.33
C ARG A 406 -35.03 3.23 -4.14
N PRO A 407 -35.04 2.52 -2.99
CA PRO A 407 -36.17 1.64 -2.69
C PRO A 407 -37.42 2.51 -2.71
N MET A 408 -38.37 2.16 -3.57
CA MET A 408 -39.69 2.75 -3.54
C MET A 408 -40.17 2.65 -2.09
N PRO A 409 -40.65 3.73 -1.45
CA PRO A 409 -41.23 3.61 -0.13
C PRO A 409 -42.29 2.52 -0.23
N ILE A 410 -42.10 1.46 0.55
CA ILE A 410 -43.03 0.34 0.63
C ILE A 410 -44.35 0.97 1.04
N LYS A 411 -45.27 1.15 0.07
CA LYS A 411 -46.67 1.38 0.38
C LYS A 411 -47.16 0.06 0.94
N VAL A 412 -47.10 -0.08 2.27
CA VAL A 412 -47.82 -1.13 2.97
C VAL A 412 -49.30 -0.90 2.65
N PRO A 413 -49.99 -1.79 1.91
CA PRO A 413 -51.42 -1.65 1.72
C PRO A 413 -52.06 -2.01 3.06
N GLY A 414 -52.70 -1.02 3.70
CA GLY A 414 -53.39 -1.19 4.97
C GLY A 414 -52.68 -0.54 6.16
N SER A 415 -52.59 0.79 6.16
CA SER A 415 -52.52 1.53 7.42
C SER A 415 -53.87 1.39 8.13
N MET A 416 -53.82 0.85 9.34
CA MET A 416 -54.90 0.72 10.32
C MET A 416 -55.35 2.10 10.84
N GLU A 417 -55.75 3.01 9.95
CA GLU A 417 -56.23 4.36 10.29
C GLU A 417 -57.49 4.78 9.52
N GLU A 418 -58.09 3.90 8.70
CA GLU A 418 -59.37 4.17 8.00
C GLU A 418 -60.58 3.44 8.60
N PHE A 419 -60.45 2.83 9.79
CA PHE A 419 -61.56 2.07 10.41
C PHE A 419 -62.38 2.83 11.48
N ASP A 420 -61.97 4.02 11.91
CA ASP A 420 -62.66 4.76 12.98
C ASP A 420 -63.57 5.91 12.50
N ALA A 421 -63.79 6.08 11.20
CA ALA A 421 -64.63 7.17 10.67
C ALA A 421 -66.05 6.75 10.21
N HIS A 422 -66.42 5.47 10.30
CA HIS A 422 -67.71 4.97 9.77
C HIS A 422 -68.62 4.23 10.77
N HIS A 423 -68.37 4.35 12.09
CA HIS A 423 -69.27 3.81 13.14
C HIS A 423 -69.89 4.86 14.07
N SER A 424 -69.99 6.12 13.64
CA SER A 424 -70.80 7.14 14.33
C SER A 424 -71.82 7.84 13.43
N ARG A 425 -72.31 7.13 12.40
CA ARG A 425 -73.42 7.61 11.57
C ARG A 425 -74.31 6.49 11.07
N ALA A 426 -74.74 5.62 11.96
CA ALA A 426 -75.95 4.80 11.84
C ALA A 426 -76.19 4.07 13.17
N GLU A 427 -76.75 4.78 14.14
CA GLU A 427 -77.84 4.37 15.05
C GLU A 427 -78.29 5.55 15.90
#